data_AF-A0A1M6PJ98-F1
#
_entry.id   AF-A0A1M6PJ98-F1
#
_cell.length_a   1.000
_cell.length_b   1.000
_cell.length_c   1.000
_cell.angle_alpha   90.00
_cell.angle_beta   90.00
_cell.angle_gamma   90.00
#
_symmetry.space_group_name_H-M   'P 1'
#
loop_
_entity.id
_entity.type
_entity.pdbx_description
1 polymer ?
#
loop_
_entity_poly.entity_id
_entity_poly.type
_entity_poly.pdbx_seq_one_letter_code
_entity_poly.pdbx_strand_id
1 'polypeptide(L)' 'MSPNVLKQKKVKSITIKDVEYFDVADIKSNHYDLKVNIKKMITIDGVLLIKAEDISSLTDFDNKIKGIFKPKK' A
#
# COMPACT_ATOMS: atom_id res chain seq x y z
N MET A 1 -3.75 -5.89 5.60
CA MET A 1 -3.88 -7.04 4.66
C MET A 1 -2.97 -8.15 5.13
N SER A 2 -3.24 -9.41 4.80
CA SER A 2 -2.29 -10.49 5.12
C SER A 2 -1.13 -10.50 4.13
N PRO A 3 0.13 -10.70 4.57
CA PRO A 3 1.29 -10.74 3.69
C PRO A 3 1.18 -11.79 2.57
N ASN A 4 0.52 -12.93 2.84
CA ASN A 4 0.23 -13.94 1.81
C ASN A 4 -0.58 -13.41 0.63
N VAL A 5 -1.52 -12.49 0.85
CA VAL A 5 -2.35 -11.91 -0.22
C VAL A 5 -1.51 -11.00 -1.12
N LEU A 6 -0.59 -10.24 -0.53
CA LEU A 6 0.32 -9.35 -1.25
C LEU A 6 1.32 -10.16 -2.09
N LYS A 7 1.81 -11.29 -1.55
CA LYS A 7 2.64 -12.24 -2.30
C LYS A 7 1.91 -12.88 -3.47
N GLN A 8 0.64 -13.28 -3.29
CA GLN A 8 -0.18 -13.80 -4.39
C GLN A 8 -0.38 -12.76 -5.50
N LYS A 9 -0.50 -11.49 -5.13
CA LYS A 9 -0.54 -10.36 -6.08
C LYS A 9 0.82 -10.05 -6.73
N LYS A 10 1.89 -10.73 -6.34
CA LYS A 10 3.28 -10.50 -6.81
C LYS A 10 3.81 -9.10 -6.49
N VAL A 11 3.32 -8.50 -5.40
CA VAL A 11 3.88 -7.24 -4.89
C VAL A 11 5.33 -7.48 -4.47
N LYS A 12 6.24 -6.58 -4.87
CA LYS A 12 7.64 -6.66 -4.41
C LYS A 12 7.72 -6.54 -2.89
N SER A 13 8.40 -7.51 -2.26
CA SER A 13 8.63 -7.54 -0.82
C SER A 13 10.10 -7.77 -0.47
N ILE A 14 10.54 -7.22 0.65
CA ILE A 14 11.87 -7.39 1.24
C ILE A 14 11.72 -7.76 2.71
N THR A 15 12.50 -8.73 3.17
CA THR A 15 12.54 -9.12 4.59
C THR A 15 13.74 -8.47 5.26
N ILE A 16 13.49 -7.67 6.29
CA ILE A 16 14.50 -6.93 7.04
C ILE A 16 14.33 -7.26 8.52
N LYS A 17 15.35 -7.86 9.13
CA LYS A 17 15.35 -8.26 10.57
C LYS A 17 14.10 -9.06 10.94
N ASP A 18 13.79 -10.09 10.16
CA ASP A 18 12.61 -10.96 10.33
C ASP A 18 11.24 -10.29 10.07
N VAL A 19 11.22 -9.00 9.74
CA VAL A 19 10.00 -8.27 9.40
C VAL A 19 9.89 -8.13 7.89
N GLU A 20 8.76 -8.53 7.34
CA GLU A 20 8.46 -8.41 5.92
C GLU A 20 7.87 -7.04 5.58
N TYR A 21 8.50 -6.38 4.61
CA TYR A 21 8.11 -5.09 4.07
C TYR A 21 7.80 -5.22 2.59
N PHE A 22 6.95 -4.32 2.10
CA PHE A 22 6.48 -4.27 0.72
C PHE A 22 6.82 -2.93 0.10
N ASP A 23 7.18 -2.95 -1.17
CA ASP A 23 7.55 -1.76 -1.93
C ASP A 23 6.31 -0.91 -2.25
N VAL A 24 6.29 0.31 -1.72
CA VAL A 24 5.17 1.23 -1.87
C VAL A 24 5.03 1.74 -3.30
N ALA A 25 6.15 1.92 -4.00
CA ALA A 25 6.14 2.39 -5.39
C ALA A 25 5.56 1.31 -6.32
N ASP A 26 5.92 0.05 -6.10
CA ASP A 26 5.36 -1.09 -6.83
C ASP A 26 3.85 -1.21 -6.60
N ILE A 27 3.39 -1.09 -5.35
CA ILE A 27 1.96 -1.10 -5.02
C ILE A 27 1.22 0.04 -5.74
N LYS A 28 1.75 1.27 -5.69
CA LYS A 28 1.10 2.42 -6.33
C LYS A 28 1.10 2.36 -7.86
N SER A 29 2.08 1.69 -8.47
CA SER A 29 2.22 1.62 -9.93
C SER A 29 1.50 0.43 -10.55
N ASN A 30 1.49 -0.73 -9.87
CA ASN A 30 0.93 -1.99 -10.40
C ASN A 30 -0.37 -2.40 -9.72
N HIS A 31 -0.67 -1.90 -8.52
CA HIS A 31 -1.78 -2.36 -7.69
C HIS A 31 -2.65 -1.20 -7.20
N TYR A 32 -3.33 -0.54 -8.13
CA TYR A 32 -4.29 0.53 -7.84
C TYR A 32 -5.46 0.12 -6.92
N ASP A 33 -5.69 -1.20 -6.78
CA ASP A 33 -6.68 -1.76 -5.85
C ASP A 33 -6.22 -1.78 -4.39
N LEU A 34 -4.97 -1.38 -4.11
CA LEU A 34 -4.40 -1.36 -2.77
C LEU A 34 -4.17 0.08 -2.28
N LYS A 35 -4.47 0.29 -1.01
CA LYS A 35 -4.26 1.53 -0.27
C LYS A 35 -3.17 1.32 0.76
N VAL A 36 -2.13 2.14 0.67
CA VAL A 36 -1.00 2.15 1.59
C VAL A 36 -1.14 3.30 2.58
N ASN A 37 -0.90 3.03 3.87
CA ASN A 37 -0.87 4.09 4.87
C ASN A 37 0.47 4.84 4.81
N ILE A 38 0.49 5.96 4.08
CA ILE A 38 1.67 6.81 3.92
C ILE A 38 2.23 7.37 5.24
N LYS A 39 1.47 7.36 6.34
CA LYS A 39 1.99 7.80 7.65
C LYS A 39 2.86 6.74 8.34
N LYS A 40 2.79 5.50 7.87
CA LYS A 40 3.44 4.31 8.46
C LYS A 40 4.49 3.71 7.53
N MET A 41 4.71 4.31 6.35
CA MET A 41 5.79 3.92 5.45
C MET A 41 7.15 4.36 6.02
N ILE A 42 8.15 3.53 5.81
CA ILE A 42 9.54 3.79 6.18
C ILE A 42 10.38 3.87 4.91
N THR A 43 11.43 4.69 4.94
CA THR A 43 12.38 4.76 3.83
C THR A 43 13.66 4.06 4.27
N ILE A 44 14.07 3.05 3.51
CA ILE A 44 15.33 2.33 3.73
C ILE A 44 16.09 2.36 2.41
N ASP A 45 17.33 2.85 2.43
CA ASP A 45 18.18 2.98 1.23
C ASP A 45 17.50 3.72 0.05
N GLY A 46 16.68 4.73 0.36
CA GLY A 46 15.93 5.50 -0.63
C GLY A 46 14.68 4.80 -1.19
N VAL A 47 14.39 3.58 -0.75
CA VAL A 47 13.20 2.81 -1.14
C VAL A 47 12.10 2.97 -0.08
N LEU A 48 10.89 3.30 -0.53
CA LEU A 48 9.72 3.38 0.35
C LEU A 48 9.14 1.98 0.59
N LEU A 49 9.12 1.60 1.85
CA LEU A 49 8.72 0.30 2.34
C LEU A 49 7.57 0.42 3.33
N ILE A 50 6.67 -0.54 3.34
CA ILE A 50 5.51 -0.57 4.24
C ILE A 50 5.21 -2.00 4.71
N LYS A 51 4.70 -2.16 5.93
CA LYS A 51 4.30 -3.47 6.43
C LYS A 51 2.96 -3.91 5.85
N ALA A 52 2.73 -5.22 5.77
CA ALA A 52 1.45 -5.78 5.32
C ALA A 52 0.24 -5.30 6.14
N GLU A 53 0.44 -5.09 7.45
CA GLU A 53 -0.59 -4.60 8.37
C GLU A 53 -1.11 -3.20 7.97
N ASP A 54 -0.23 -2.36 7.40
CA ASP A 54 -0.52 -0.99 7.00
C ASP A 54 -0.97 -0.86 5.52
N ILE A 55 -1.16 -2.00 4.84
CA ILE A 55 -1.75 -2.09 3.52
C ILE A 55 -3.20 -2.57 3.64
N SER A 56 -4.12 -1.84 3.02
CA SER A 56 -5.55 -2.17 2.97
C SER A 56 -6.02 -2.25 1.54
N SER A 57 -7.06 -3.02 1.26
CA SER A 57 -7.71 -2.95 -0.05
C SER A 57 -8.44 -1.62 -0.20
N LEU A 58 -8.35 -1.01 -1.38
CA LEU A 58 -9.15 0.14 -1.76
C LEU A 58 -10.58 -0.38 -1.97
N THR A 59 -11.49 0.03 -1.09
CA THR A 59 -12.90 -0.34 -1.21
C THR A 59 -13.65 0.68 -2.05
N ASP A 60 -14.78 0.28 -2.64
CA ASP A 60 -15.70 1.20 -3.35
C ASP A 60 -16.10 2.42 -2.51
N PHE A 61 -16.10 2.27 -1.18
CA PHE A 61 -16.38 3.36 -0.24
C PHE A 61 -15.29 4.44 -0.27
N ASP A 62 -14.01 4.05 -0.30
CA ASP A 62 -12.88 4.98 -0.46
C ASP A 62 -12.94 5.72 -1.80
N ASN A 63 -13.32 5.03 -2.87
CA ASN A 63 -13.49 5.65 -4.20
C ASN A 63 -14.67 6.63 -4.22
N LYS A 64 -15.79 6.30 -3.58
CA LYS A 64 -16.95 7.20 -3.44
C LYS A 64 -16.61 8.47 -2.67
N ILE A 65 -15.87 8.38 -1.56
CA ILE A 65 -15.50 9.57 -0.77
C ILE A 65 -14.59 10.49 -1.57
N LYS A 66 -13.62 9.95 -2.33
CA LYS A 66 -12.78 10.74 -3.26
C LYS A 66 -13.61 11.49 -4.30
N GLY A 67 -14.70 10.89 -4.79
CA GLY A 67 -15.62 11.52 -5.75
C GLY A 67 -16.46 12.64 -5.14
N ILE A 68 -16.85 12.52 -3.86
CA ILE A 68 -17.70 13.48 -3.16
C ILE A 68 -16.88 14.68 -2.63
N PHE A 69 -15.61 14.48 -2.28
CA PHE A 69 -14.67 15.53 -1.85
C PHE A 69 -14.07 16.34 -3.02
N LYS A 70 -14.77 16.48 -4.15
CA LYS A 70 -14.47 17.59 -5.06
C LYS A 70 -15.10 18.85 -4.46
N PRO A 71 -14.31 19.86 -4.03
CA PRO A 71 -14.90 21.14 -3.67
C PRO A 71 -15.64 21.65 -4.91
N LYS A 72 -16.95 21.89 -4.76
CA LYS A 72 -17.73 22.64 -5.75
C LYS A 72 -17.02 23.97 -5.93
N LYS A 73 -16.46 24.17 -7.12
CA LYS A 73 -15.96 25.47 -7.57
C LYS A 73 -17.14 26.41 -7.76
#